data_AF-A0A2S9GPE9-F1
#
_entry.id   AF-A0A2S9GPE9-F1
#
_cell.length_a   1.000
_cell.length_b   1.000
_cell.length_c   1.000
_cell.angle_alpha   90.00
_cell.angle_beta   90.00
_cell.angle_gamma   90.00
#
_symmetry.space_group_name_H-M   'P 1'
#
loop_
_entity.id
_entity.type
_entity.pdbx_description
1 polymer ?
#
loop_
_entity_poly.entity_id
_entity_poly.type
_entity_poly.pdbx_seq_one_letter_code
_entity_poly.pdbx_strand_id
1 'polypeptide(L)' 'DSALFHIFDDRDRAAYVRSLYGATHPGSVVHVLALSDAGRGFGPEVSEATIRGAFEGTGWEIEDLATVTYRGVVT' A
#
# COMPACT_ATOMS: atom_id res chain seq x y z
N ASP A 1 5.48 -3.83 3.91
CA ASP A 1 5.99 -2.87 2.93
C ASP A 1 6.14 -1.50 3.57
N SER A 2 7.26 -0.85 3.26
CA SER A 2 7.59 0.49 3.74
C SER A 2 7.99 1.33 2.54
N ALA A 3 7.04 2.10 2.01
CA ALA A 3 7.19 3.02 0.89
C ALA A 3 7.37 2.40 -0.53
N LEU A 4 7.34 1.08 -0.73
CA LEU A 4 7.40 0.53 -2.10
C LEU A 4 6.09 0.76 -2.85
N PHE A 5 4.94 0.54 -2.22
CA PHE A 5 3.65 0.60 -2.88
C PHE A 5 3.38 1.93 -3.62
N HIS A 6 3.83 3.06 -3.07
CA HIS A 6 3.54 4.38 -3.65
C HIS A 6 4.36 4.69 -4.91
N ILE A 7 5.43 3.95 -5.21
CA ILE A 7 6.22 4.17 -6.43
C ILE A 7 5.63 3.47 -7.66
N PHE A 8 4.75 2.50 -7.46
CA PHE A 8 4.11 1.75 -8.53
C PHE A 8 2.97 2.54 -9.18
N ASP A 9 2.70 2.26 -10.45
CA ASP A 9 1.46 2.68 -11.10
C ASP A 9 0.30 1.73 -10.76
N ASP A 10 -0.90 2.02 -11.24
CA ASP A 10 -2.11 1.23 -10.92
C ASP A 10 -2.00 -0.24 -11.37
N ARG A 11 -1.35 -0.51 -12.50
CA ARG A 11 -1.18 -1.87 -13.00
C ARG A 11 -0.22 -2.64 -12.11
N ASP A 12 0.91 -2.02 -11.76
CA ASP A 12 1.94 -2.63 -10.95
C ASP A 12 1.50 -2.81 -9.49
N ARG A 13 0.68 -1.90 -8.96
CA ARG A 13 0.04 -2.06 -7.63
C ARG A 13 -0.81 -3.33 -7.58
N ALA A 14 -1.66 -3.56 -8.56
CA ALA A 14 -2.49 -4.77 -8.61
C ALA A 14 -1.64 -6.05 -8.77
N ALA A 15 -0.58 -5.99 -9.58
CA ALA A 15 0.37 -7.11 -9.72
C ALA A 15 1.11 -7.40 -8.42
N TYR A 16 1.57 -6.34 -7.73
CA TYR A 16 2.25 -6.41 -6.45
C TYR A 16 1.38 -7.11 -5.39
N VAL A 17 0.12 -6.65 -5.20
CA VAL A 17 -0.81 -7.24 -4.22
C VAL A 17 -1.10 -8.72 -4.51
N ARG A 18 -1.28 -9.09 -5.79
CA ARG A 18 -1.42 -10.50 -6.17
C ARG A 18 -0.18 -11.33 -5.88
N SER A 19 1.01 -10.76 -6.05
CA SER A 19 2.26 -11.46 -5.72
C SER A 19 2.37 -11.72 -4.21
N LEU A 20 1.96 -10.76 -3.38
CA LEU A 20 1.90 -10.93 -1.92
C LEU A 20 0.97 -12.08 -1.54
N TYR A 21 -0.20 -12.16 -2.18
CA TYR A 21 -1.14 -13.25 -1.95
C TYR A 21 -0.51 -14.62 -2.26
N GLY A 22 0.14 -14.75 -3.41
CA GLY A 22 0.81 -16.00 -3.82
C GLY A 22 2.05 -16.35 -3.00
N ALA A 23 2.72 -15.37 -2.41
CA ALA A 23 3.91 -15.56 -1.58
C ALA A 23 3.60 -15.89 -0.10
N THR A 24 2.34 -15.82 0.30
CA THR A 24 1.90 -15.99 1.69
C THR A 24 0.91 -17.16 1.82
N HIS A 25 0.49 -17.46 3.05
CA HIS A 25 -0.53 -18.46 3.35
C HIS A 25 -1.75 -17.80 4.00
N PRO A 26 -2.94 -18.45 3.99
CA PRO A 26 -4.12 -17.94 4.70
C PRO A 26 -3.82 -17.56 6.16
N GLY A 27 -4.37 -16.44 6.61
CA GLY A 27 -4.12 -15.87 7.95
C GLY A 27 -2.83 -15.04 8.07
N SER A 28 -2.08 -14.86 6.99
CA SER A 28 -0.95 -13.91 6.98
C SER A 28 -1.45 -12.47 7.03
N VAL A 29 -0.67 -11.59 7.65
CA VAL A 29 -0.95 -10.14 7.72
C VAL A 29 0.14 -9.39 6.96
N VAL A 30 -0.27 -8.43 6.13
CA VAL A 30 0.65 -7.50 5.45
C VAL A 30 0.38 -6.09 5.97
N HIS A 31 1.42 -5.44 6.47
CA HIS A 31 1.39 -4.00 6.73
C HIS A 31 1.94 -3.25 5.53
N VAL A 32 1.21 -2.26 5.02
CA VAL A 32 1.65 -1.37 3.95
C VAL A 32 1.71 0.05 4.48
N LEU A 33 2.89 0.65 4.41
CA LEU A 33 3.11 2.05 4.74
C LEU A 33 3.38 2.82 3.44
N ALA A 34 2.53 3.78 3.11
CA ALA A 34 2.63 4.60 1.91
C ALA A 34 2.41 6.08 2.25
N LEU A 35 2.92 6.97 1.40
CA LEU A 35 2.73 8.41 1.60
C LEU A 35 1.35 8.79 1.07
N SER A 36 0.55 9.44 1.92
CA SER A 36 -0.81 9.83 1.57
C SER A 36 -0.85 11.15 0.81
N ASP A 37 -1.70 11.22 -0.20
CA ASP A 37 -2.02 12.45 -0.95
C ASP A 37 -2.87 13.47 -0.17
N ALA A 38 -3.38 13.11 1.02
CA ALA A 38 -4.00 14.04 1.96
C ALA A 38 -2.96 14.89 2.72
N GLY A 39 -1.68 14.60 2.55
CA GLY A 39 -0.57 15.29 3.19
C GLY A 39 -0.15 16.58 2.49
N ARG A 40 1.09 17.01 2.75
CA ARG A 40 1.66 18.26 2.22
C ARG A 40 2.41 18.11 0.88
N GLY A 41 2.38 16.93 0.26
CA GLY A 41 3.23 16.64 -0.90
C GLY A 41 4.65 16.25 -0.49
N PHE A 42 5.03 14.98 -0.58
CA PHE A 42 6.42 14.54 -0.34
C PHE A 42 6.87 13.39 -1.26
N GLY A 43 6.91 13.61 -2.57
CA GLY A 43 7.30 12.58 -3.55
C GLY A 43 6.09 11.78 -4.03
N PRO A 44 6.24 10.52 -4.46
CA PRO A 44 5.12 9.70 -4.89
C PRO A 44 4.16 9.44 -3.74
N GLU A 45 2.89 9.72 -3.99
CA GLU A 45 1.80 9.66 -3.01
C GLU A 45 0.68 8.76 -3.53
N VAL A 46 -0.17 8.31 -2.61
CA VAL A 46 -1.29 7.44 -2.92
C VAL A 46 -2.53 7.81 -2.12
N SER A 47 -3.68 7.74 -2.79
CA SER A 47 -4.99 7.97 -2.17
C SER A 47 -5.49 6.73 -1.45
N GLU A 48 -6.39 6.91 -0.49
CA GLU A 48 -7.15 5.80 0.10
C GLU A 48 -7.88 4.99 -0.97
N ALA A 49 -8.50 5.65 -1.96
CA ALA A 49 -9.22 4.98 -3.03
C ALA A 49 -8.29 4.09 -3.87
N THR A 50 -7.07 4.53 -4.13
CA THR A 50 -6.05 3.75 -4.84
C THR A 50 -5.60 2.54 -4.03
N ILE A 51 -5.43 2.68 -2.71
CA ILE A 51 -5.14 1.54 -1.83
C ILE A 51 -6.29 0.54 -1.92
N ARG A 52 -7.54 0.96 -1.71
CA ARG A 52 -8.70 0.06 -1.74
C ARG A 52 -8.85 -0.64 -3.10
N GLY A 53 -8.71 0.09 -4.20
CA GLY A 53 -8.81 -0.46 -5.55
C GLY A 53 -7.73 -1.49 -5.88
N ALA A 54 -6.50 -1.31 -5.37
CA ALA A 54 -5.42 -2.27 -5.60
C ALA A 54 -5.64 -3.62 -4.89
N PHE A 55 -6.38 -3.62 -3.77
CA PHE A 55 -6.69 -4.82 -2.99
C PHE A 55 -8.03 -5.46 -3.38
N GLU A 56 -8.89 -4.76 -4.11
CA GLU A 56 -10.18 -5.26 -4.54
C GLU A 56 -10.06 -6.55 -5.38
N GLY A 57 -10.80 -7.58 -5.00
CA GLY A 57 -10.82 -8.86 -5.73
C GLY A 57 -9.52 -9.68 -5.66
N THR A 58 -8.57 -9.32 -4.79
CA THR A 58 -7.27 -10.02 -4.67
C THR A 58 -7.23 -11.14 -3.64
N GLY A 59 -8.32 -11.36 -2.90
CA GLY A 59 -8.40 -12.32 -1.79
C GLY A 59 -7.90 -11.78 -0.45
N TRP A 60 -7.37 -10.55 -0.44
CA TRP A 60 -7.05 -9.82 0.78
C TRP A 60 -8.25 -9.07 1.33
N GLU A 61 -8.31 -8.95 2.65
CA GLU A 61 -9.22 -8.07 3.38
C GLU A 61 -8.43 -6.92 3.99
N ILE A 62 -8.95 -5.69 3.89
CA ILE A 62 -8.37 -4.53 4.57
C ILE A 62 -8.99 -4.45 5.97
N GLU A 63 -8.25 -4.93 6.97
CA GLU A 63 -8.68 -4.89 8.37
C GLU A 63 -8.64 -3.48 8.98
N ASP A 64 -7.63 -2.68 8.61
CA ASP A 64 -7.46 -1.30 9.06
C ASP A 64 -6.84 -0.45 7.95
N LEU A 65 -7.29 0.81 7.86
CA LEU A 65 -6.73 1.82 6.98
C LEU A 65 -6.90 3.19 7.61
N ALA A 66 -5.79 3.77 8.07
CA ALA A 66 -5.77 5.04 8.76
C ALA A 66 -4.56 5.87 8.36
N THR A 67 -4.72 7.19 8.39
CA THR A 67 -3.60 8.12 8.25
C THR A 67 -2.72 8.09 9.50
N VAL A 68 -1.43 7.83 9.30
CA VAL A 68 -0.42 7.82 10.37
C VAL A 68 0.78 8.70 9.99
N THR A 69 1.66 8.98 10.96
CA THR A 69 2.90 9.72 10.69
C THR A 69 4.03 8.77 10.28
N TYR A 70 4.53 8.91 9.05
CA TYR A 70 5.68 8.18 8.54
C TYR A 70 6.96 9.04 8.65
N ARG A 71 7.94 8.59 9.44
CA ARG A 71 9.20 9.31 9.65
C ARG A 71 10.34 8.64 8.89
N GLY A 72 10.84 9.31 7.85
CA GLY A 72 12.10 8.96 7.19
C GLY A 72 13.27 9.75 7.77
N VAL A 73 14.49 9.19 7.66
CA VAL A 73 15.74 9.92 7.89
C VAL A 73 16.38 10.15 6.52
N VAL A 74 16.70 11.41 6.21
CA VAL A 74 17.51 11.76 5.04
C VAL A 74 18.90 12.06 5.56
N THR A 75 19.87 11.22 5.19
CA THR A 75 21.30 11.39 5.50
C THR A 75 22.08 11.81 4.28
#